data_AF-A0A7M5V953-F1
#
_entry.id   AF-A0A7M5V953-F1
#
_cell.length_a   1.000
_cell.length_b   1.000
_cell.length_c   1.000
_cell.angle_alpha   90.00
_cell.angle_beta   90.00
_cell.angle_gamma   90.00
#
_symmetry.space_group_name_H-M   'P 1'
#
loop_
_entity.id
_entity.type
_entity.pdbx_description
1 polymer ?
#
loop_
_entity_poly.entity_id
_entity_poly.type
_entity_poly.pdbx_seq_one_letter_code
_entity_poly.pdbx_strand_id
1 'polypeptide(L)'
;MIDKDILLSKSVPSFKSKEAIVITFNNVPYYDKRNILFRFQVVIATDYKNTYTIFNYDRIDNPGYGNIGYAEPDGEVSCTPYKSFNLNGNTLSTSSNVGKPGKFVFLLTNCTNDREFIPYGQSYGDSFANEGDSSSTCFSSFSKRFPLFSTTNRSQVCISSNGYITVDQSVTDTKASLTSYYSVLVPFNFDMKSRGKDILYRSTTDQNTLMLIDRNIGLLHSQKNTTSSFKSKEAIIVTFNNVPYYNNRNMIFRYQVVIATDYKNTYSPAAIQDHPYN
;
A
#
# COMPACT_ATOMS: atom_id res chain seq x y z
N MET A 1 -26.35 10.42 0.08
CA MET A 1 -25.58 11.20 1.06
C MET A 1 -24.13 10.85 0.80
N ILE A 2 -23.39 11.75 0.13
CA ILE A 2 -22.03 11.45 -0.34
C ILE A 2 -21.09 11.54 0.86
N ASP A 3 -20.25 10.52 0.98
CA ASP A 3 -19.24 10.37 2.01
C ASP A 3 -18.31 11.59 2.02
N LYS A 4 -18.25 12.30 3.16
CA LYS A 4 -17.52 13.57 3.30
C LYS A 4 -16.00 13.37 3.40
N ASP A 5 -15.52 12.13 3.28
CA ASP A 5 -14.13 11.77 3.51
C ASP A 5 -13.22 11.88 2.27
N ILE A 6 -13.71 12.39 1.14
CA ILE A 6 -12.87 12.81 0.00
C ILE A 6 -12.59 14.32 0.07
N LEU A 7 -12.17 14.81 1.23
CA LEU A 7 -11.55 16.11 1.40
C LEU A 7 -10.11 15.92 1.88
N LEU A 8 -9.23 15.47 0.98
CA LEU A 8 -7.80 15.51 1.22
C LEU A 8 -7.25 16.89 0.83
N SER A 9 -7.35 17.84 1.76
CA SER A 9 -6.35 18.91 1.86
C SER A 9 -5.09 18.34 2.53
N LYS A 10 -4.28 17.62 1.74
CA LYS A 10 -2.87 17.39 2.08
C LYS A 10 -2.02 17.75 0.88
N SER A 11 -0.96 18.51 1.14
CA SER A 11 0.04 18.93 0.17
C SER A 11 0.56 17.73 -0.62
N VAL A 12 0.04 17.57 -1.83
CA VAL A 12 0.66 16.76 -2.88
C VAL A 12 2.07 17.33 -3.07
N PRO A 13 3.15 16.52 -3.14
CA PRO A 13 4.44 17.01 -3.66
C PRO A 13 4.16 17.83 -4.92
N SER A 14 4.75 19.02 -5.08
CA SER A 14 4.33 19.92 -6.16
C SER A 14 4.39 19.21 -7.52
N PHE A 15 3.23 18.77 -8.03
CA PHE A 15 3.16 18.15 -9.34
C PHE A 15 3.32 19.27 -10.36
N LYS A 16 4.39 19.19 -11.15
CA LYS A 16 4.66 20.11 -12.23
C LYS A 16 4.67 19.32 -13.52
N SER A 17 3.57 19.38 -14.26
CA SER A 17 3.44 18.75 -15.56
C SER A 17 4.55 19.25 -16.49
N LYS A 18 5.24 18.31 -17.13
CA LYS A 18 6.18 18.58 -18.23
C LYS A 18 5.46 18.54 -19.57
N GLU A 19 4.48 17.66 -19.69
CA GLU A 19 3.63 17.53 -20.87
C GLU A 19 2.17 17.34 -20.46
N ALA A 20 1.27 17.78 -21.33
CA ALA A 20 -0.15 17.53 -21.18
C ALA A 20 -0.83 17.44 -22.54
N ILE A 21 -1.83 16.55 -22.63
CA ILE A 21 -2.77 16.47 -23.75
C ILE A 21 -4.13 16.92 -23.22
N VAL A 22 -4.79 17.79 -23.97
CA VAL A 22 -6.13 18.32 -23.66
C VAL A 22 -7.09 17.89 -24.76
N ILE A 23 -8.14 17.17 -24.38
CA ILE A 23 -9.15 16.65 -25.29
C ILE A 23 -10.50 17.22 -24.87
N THR A 24 -11.07 18.09 -25.71
CA THR A 24 -12.37 18.71 -25.44
C THR A 24 -13.46 18.03 -26.25
N PHE A 25 -14.50 17.57 -25.55
CA PHE A 25 -15.72 17.06 -26.14
C PHE A 25 -16.79 18.14 -25.99
N ASN A 26 -17.17 18.77 -27.10
CA ASN A 26 -18.12 19.88 -27.10
C ASN A 26 -19.46 19.46 -27.71
N ASN A 27 -20.52 19.47 -26.91
CA ASN A 27 -21.88 19.11 -27.32
C ASN A 27 -21.97 17.76 -28.05
N VAL A 28 -21.28 16.75 -27.51
CA VAL A 28 -21.31 15.40 -28.06
C VAL A 28 -22.63 14.73 -27.70
N PRO A 29 -23.41 14.23 -28.67
CA PRO A 29 -24.68 13.59 -28.41
C PRO A 29 -24.51 12.20 -27.79
N TYR A 30 -25.45 11.80 -26.94
CA TYR A 30 -25.56 10.41 -26.49
C TYR A 30 -25.95 9.49 -27.66
N TYR A 31 -25.34 8.31 -27.74
CA TYR A 31 -25.40 7.36 -28.86
C TYR A 31 -26.83 7.10 -29.40
N ASP A 32 -27.83 7.00 -28.52
CA ASP A 32 -29.24 6.76 -28.92
C ASP A 32 -30.20 7.93 -28.62
N LYS A 33 -29.68 9.07 -28.15
CA LYS A 33 -30.50 10.22 -27.74
C LYS A 33 -29.82 11.52 -28.11
N ARG A 34 -30.08 11.99 -29.35
CA ARG A 34 -29.46 13.21 -29.91
C ARG A 34 -29.80 14.50 -29.17
N ASN A 35 -30.85 14.50 -28.35
CA ASN A 35 -31.24 15.62 -27.50
C ASN A 35 -30.51 15.66 -26.14
N ILE A 36 -29.72 14.63 -25.82
CA ILE A 36 -28.86 14.58 -24.65
C ILE A 36 -27.44 14.91 -25.10
N LEU A 37 -26.91 16.03 -24.61
CA LEU A 37 -25.61 16.53 -24.99
C LEU A 37 -24.65 16.52 -23.80
N PHE A 38 -23.40 16.19 -24.09
CA PHE A 38 -22.30 16.23 -23.14
C PHE A 38 -21.26 17.26 -23.57
N ARG A 39 -20.82 18.06 -22.60
CA ARG A 39 -19.68 18.96 -22.72
C ARG A 39 -18.73 18.70 -21.56
N PHE A 40 -17.57 18.16 -21.91
CA PHE A 40 -16.53 17.84 -20.95
C PHE A 40 -15.16 17.89 -21.60
N GLN A 41 -14.13 17.91 -20.77
CA GLN A 41 -12.74 17.87 -21.19
C GLN A 41 -12.01 16.80 -20.41
N VAL A 42 -11.10 16.10 -21.08
CA VAL A 42 -10.14 15.19 -20.48
C VAL A 42 -8.77 15.81 -20.66
N VAL A 43 -8.01 15.92 -19.56
CA VAL A 43 -6.61 16.34 -19.60
C VAL A 43 -5.76 15.20 -19.06
N ILE A 44 -4.79 14.73 -19.84
CA ILE A 44 -3.78 13.80 -19.35
C ILE A 44 -2.50 14.61 -19.18
N ALA A 45 -1.97 14.68 -17.96
CA ALA A 45 -0.78 15.46 -17.65
C ALA A 45 0.27 14.58 -16.98
N THR A 46 1.53 14.71 -17.39
CA THR A 46 2.63 13.89 -16.86
C THR A 46 3.85 14.72 -16.53
N ASP A 47 4.61 14.31 -15.51
CA ASP A 47 5.98 14.78 -15.22
C ASP A 47 7.05 13.73 -15.62
N TYR A 48 6.62 12.70 -16.37
CA TYR A 48 7.30 11.45 -16.73
C TYR A 48 7.50 10.44 -15.59
N LYS A 49 7.11 10.77 -14.35
CA LYS A 49 7.09 9.86 -13.20
C LYS A 49 5.66 9.56 -12.75
N ASN A 50 4.82 10.58 -12.74
CA ASN A 50 3.42 10.56 -12.39
C ASN A 50 2.60 11.02 -13.59
N THR A 51 1.56 10.27 -13.94
CA THR A 51 0.60 10.68 -14.97
C THR A 51 -0.78 10.77 -14.35
N TYR A 52 -1.42 11.92 -14.47
CA TYR A 52 -2.78 12.15 -14.00
C TYR A 52 -3.73 12.31 -15.18
N THR A 53 -4.96 11.83 -15.03
CA THR A 53 -6.09 12.26 -15.84
C THR A 53 -6.96 13.22 -15.04
N ILE A 54 -7.44 14.27 -15.69
CA ILE A 54 -8.35 15.28 -15.16
C ILE A 54 -9.58 15.28 -16.05
N PHE A 55 -10.74 14.99 -15.47
CA PHE A 55 -12.02 15.17 -16.12
C PHE A 55 -12.63 16.48 -15.64
N ASN A 56 -12.95 17.38 -16.58
CA ASN A 56 -13.71 18.59 -16.32
C ASN A 56 -15.08 18.45 -17.00
N TYR A 57 -16.14 18.26 -16.23
CA TYR A 57 -17.53 18.21 -16.70
C TYR A 57 -18.18 19.57 -16.53
N ASP A 58 -18.74 20.08 -17.62
CA ASP A 58 -19.43 21.36 -17.65
C ASP A 58 -20.94 21.11 -17.76
N ARG A 59 -21.38 20.50 -18.86
CA ARG A 59 -22.78 20.13 -19.09
C ARG A 59 -22.89 18.64 -19.33
N ILE A 60 -23.65 17.95 -18.49
CA ILE A 60 -23.93 16.52 -18.64
C ILE A 60 -25.43 16.32 -18.55
N ASP A 61 -26.09 16.26 -19.70
CA ASP A 61 -27.52 15.96 -19.78
C ASP A 61 -27.74 14.50 -19.35
N ASN A 62 -28.79 14.20 -18.59
CA ASN A 62 -28.97 12.89 -17.93
C ASN A 62 -29.16 11.71 -18.92
N PRO A 63 -28.20 10.78 -19.10
CA PRO A 63 -28.45 9.59 -19.90
C PRO A 63 -29.26 8.51 -19.15
N GLY A 64 -29.40 8.63 -17.82
CA GLY A 64 -30.00 7.62 -16.93
C GLY A 64 -28.97 6.84 -16.12
N TYR A 65 -27.82 6.49 -16.71
CA TYR A 65 -26.69 5.80 -16.05
C TYR A 65 -25.36 6.28 -16.62
N GLY A 66 -24.33 6.44 -15.78
CA GLY A 66 -23.00 6.84 -16.22
C GLY A 66 -21.90 6.39 -15.27
N ASN A 67 -20.84 5.81 -15.82
CA ASN A 67 -19.62 5.51 -15.10
C ASN A 67 -18.55 6.52 -15.50
N ILE A 68 -17.97 7.21 -14.52
CA ILE A 68 -16.74 7.98 -14.71
C ILE A 68 -15.58 7.15 -14.19
N GLY A 69 -14.57 6.92 -15.01
CA GLY A 69 -13.40 6.19 -14.58
C GLY A 69 -12.37 6.01 -15.68
N TYR A 70 -11.40 5.16 -15.39
CA TYR A 70 -10.40 4.66 -16.31
C TYR A 70 -10.26 3.15 -16.12
N ALA A 71 -9.87 2.45 -17.17
CA ALA A 71 -9.71 1.01 -17.19
C ALA A 71 -8.53 0.64 -18.09
N GLU A 72 -7.78 -0.39 -17.72
CA GLU A 72 -6.70 -1.00 -18.49
C GLU A 72 -7.11 -2.44 -18.84
N PRO A 73 -7.08 -2.89 -20.13
CA PRO A 73 -7.71 -4.15 -20.53
C PRO A 73 -6.98 -5.45 -20.14
N ASP A 74 -5.81 -5.41 -19.50
CA ASP A 74 -4.99 -6.62 -19.35
C ASP A 74 -5.22 -7.35 -18.01
N GLY A 75 -5.77 -8.57 -18.13
CA GLY A 75 -6.28 -9.42 -17.06
C GLY A 75 -5.25 -10.22 -16.24
N GLU A 76 -3.95 -9.93 -16.32
CA GLU A 76 -2.93 -10.64 -15.51
C GLU A 76 -2.29 -9.78 -14.42
N VAL A 77 -2.41 -8.45 -14.46
CA VAL A 77 -1.89 -7.56 -13.41
C VAL A 77 -2.85 -6.38 -13.22
N SER A 78 -3.94 -6.60 -12.49
CA SER A 78 -4.96 -5.57 -12.22
C SER A 78 -4.44 -4.52 -11.22
N CYS A 79 -3.61 -3.60 -11.70
CA CYS A 79 -3.15 -2.44 -10.94
C CYS A 79 -4.10 -1.24 -11.05
N THR A 80 -5.02 -1.28 -12.02
CA THR A 80 -6.18 -0.39 -12.05
C THR A 80 -7.43 -1.24 -11.93
N PRO A 81 -7.91 -1.57 -10.71
CA PRO A 81 -9.30 -1.98 -10.61
C PRO A 81 -10.11 -0.86 -11.27
N TYR A 82 -11.05 -1.23 -12.13
CA TYR A 82 -12.02 -0.33 -12.72
C TYR A 82 -12.48 0.70 -11.68
N LYS A 83 -11.88 1.91 -11.69
CA LYS A 83 -12.27 2.97 -10.77
C LYS A 83 -13.38 3.73 -11.45
N SER A 84 -14.53 3.07 -11.58
CA SER A 84 -15.75 3.79 -11.87
C SER A 84 -16.37 4.30 -10.58
N PHE A 85 -16.79 5.55 -10.60
CA PHE A 85 -17.84 5.99 -9.68
C PHE A 85 -19.15 5.77 -10.41
N ASN A 86 -20.00 4.89 -9.86
CA ASN A 86 -21.40 4.83 -10.24
C ASN A 86 -22.03 6.16 -9.81
N LEU A 87 -22.07 7.12 -10.71
CA LEU A 87 -22.72 8.40 -10.49
C LEU A 87 -23.96 8.44 -11.39
N ASN A 88 -25.08 8.89 -10.83
CA ASN A 88 -26.15 9.38 -11.68
C ASN A 88 -25.55 10.52 -12.52
N GLY A 89 -25.68 10.48 -13.86
CA GLY A 89 -25.01 11.44 -14.76
C GLY A 89 -25.22 12.91 -14.35
N ASN A 90 -26.35 13.21 -13.69
CA ASN A 90 -26.73 14.50 -13.12
C ASN A 90 -25.77 15.08 -12.08
N THR A 91 -24.92 14.25 -11.48
CA THR A 91 -24.00 14.68 -10.43
C THR A 91 -22.60 14.96 -10.95
N LEU A 92 -22.28 14.63 -12.21
CA LEU A 92 -20.92 14.78 -12.75
C LEU A 92 -20.48 16.26 -12.84
N SER A 93 -21.37 17.17 -13.24
CA SER A 93 -21.06 18.62 -13.28
C SER A 93 -21.09 19.28 -11.89
N THR A 94 -21.68 18.63 -10.89
CA THR A 94 -21.88 19.21 -9.54
C THR A 94 -21.03 18.55 -8.45
N SER A 95 -20.46 17.39 -8.72
CA SER A 95 -19.61 16.61 -7.79
C SER A 95 -18.13 16.72 -8.16
N SER A 96 -17.25 16.25 -7.26
CA SER A 96 -15.81 16.31 -7.44
C SER A 96 -15.05 15.52 -6.38
N ASN A 97 -13.87 15.00 -6.71
CA ASN A 97 -12.92 14.42 -5.75
C ASN A 97 -11.77 15.38 -5.34
N VAL A 98 -11.72 16.58 -5.92
CA VAL A 98 -10.72 17.63 -5.63
C VAL A 98 -11.36 18.94 -5.14
N GLY A 99 -12.58 18.86 -4.59
CA GLY A 99 -13.31 20.03 -4.08
C GLY A 99 -13.71 21.11 -5.10
N LYS A 100 -13.69 20.85 -6.42
CA LYS A 100 -14.14 21.78 -7.46
C LYS A 100 -15.25 21.14 -8.30
N PRO A 101 -16.52 21.58 -8.21
CA PRO A 101 -17.63 20.99 -8.96
C PRO A 101 -17.29 20.74 -10.43
N GLY A 102 -17.64 19.56 -10.94
CA GLY A 102 -17.32 19.17 -12.31
C GLY A 102 -15.92 18.60 -12.48
N LYS A 103 -15.04 18.66 -11.47
CA LYS A 103 -13.64 18.27 -11.60
C LYS A 103 -13.33 16.96 -10.90
N PHE A 104 -12.75 16.03 -11.65
CA PHE A 104 -12.22 14.78 -11.12
C PHE A 104 -10.78 14.59 -11.55
N VAL A 105 -9.92 14.17 -10.62
CA VAL A 105 -8.49 13.94 -10.88
C VAL A 105 -8.11 12.53 -10.44
N PHE A 106 -7.48 11.76 -11.31
CA PHE A 106 -7.01 10.42 -11.01
C PHE A 106 -5.55 10.25 -11.39
N LEU A 107 -4.77 9.59 -10.54
CA LEU A 107 -3.40 9.19 -10.85
C LEU A 107 -3.44 7.86 -11.60
N LEU A 108 -2.94 7.85 -12.84
CA LEU A 108 -2.90 6.70 -13.75
C LEU A 108 -1.64 5.84 -13.55
N THR A 109 -0.52 6.42 -13.11
CA THR A 109 0.74 5.69 -12.86
C THR A 109 0.78 4.99 -11.50
N ASN A 110 -0.34 4.96 -10.77
CA ASN A 110 -0.39 4.44 -9.41
C ASN A 110 -0.50 2.91 -9.36
N CYS A 111 0.26 2.20 -10.18
CA CYS A 111 0.35 0.76 -10.15
C CYS A 111 1.25 0.34 -8.99
N THR A 112 0.67 0.17 -7.81
CA THR A 112 1.17 -0.86 -6.90
C THR A 112 0.06 -1.86 -6.81
N ASN A 113 0.35 -3.13 -7.07
CA ASN A 113 -0.51 -4.15 -6.50
C ASN A 113 -0.49 -3.87 -4.99
N ASP A 114 -1.60 -3.42 -4.40
CA ASP A 114 -1.66 -3.15 -2.95
C ASP A 114 -1.57 -4.47 -2.14
N ARG A 115 -1.33 -5.60 -2.83
CA ARG A 115 -0.99 -6.93 -2.34
C ARG A 115 0.48 -7.33 -2.59
N GLU A 116 1.27 -6.50 -3.27
CA GLU A 116 2.68 -6.79 -3.52
C GLU A 116 3.52 -6.48 -2.29
N PHE A 117 4.49 -7.35 -2.09
CA PHE A 117 5.55 -7.14 -1.13
C PHE A 117 6.37 -5.92 -1.52
N ILE A 118 6.92 -5.25 -0.51
CA ILE A 118 8.06 -4.38 -0.76
C ILE A 118 9.14 -5.24 -1.44
N PRO A 119 9.75 -4.79 -2.56
CA PRO A 119 10.71 -5.60 -3.28
C PRO A 119 11.78 -6.18 -2.35
N TYR A 120 12.13 -7.46 -2.54
CA TYR A 120 12.97 -8.21 -1.61
C TYR A 120 13.89 -9.17 -2.38
N GLY A 121 14.94 -9.64 -1.73
CA GLY A 121 16.01 -10.45 -2.33
C GLY A 121 17.38 -9.80 -2.19
N GLN A 122 18.43 -10.60 -2.43
CA GLN A 122 19.82 -10.12 -2.35
C GLN A 122 20.11 -8.98 -3.33
N SER A 123 19.44 -8.92 -4.48
CA SER A 123 19.53 -7.80 -5.43
C SER A 123 19.02 -6.47 -4.87
N TYR A 124 18.20 -6.53 -3.81
CA TYR A 124 17.69 -5.38 -3.06
C TYR A 124 18.44 -5.17 -1.74
N GLY A 125 19.52 -5.92 -1.50
CA GLY A 125 20.37 -5.80 -0.31
C GLY A 125 19.92 -6.64 0.89
N ASP A 126 19.00 -7.58 0.71
CA ASP A 126 18.54 -8.43 1.81
C ASP A 126 19.61 -9.44 2.24
N SER A 127 19.64 -9.71 3.55
CA SER A 127 20.40 -10.79 4.17
C SER A 127 19.49 -11.96 4.53
N PHE A 128 20.03 -13.17 4.54
CA PHE A 128 19.32 -14.35 5.04
C PHE A 128 19.37 -14.41 6.57
N ALA A 129 18.29 -14.85 7.19
CA ALA A 129 18.30 -15.17 8.61
C ALA A 129 19.16 -16.42 8.90
N ASN A 130 19.59 -16.55 10.16
CA ASN A 130 20.26 -17.73 10.68
C ASN A 130 19.47 -19.00 10.38
N GLU A 131 20.19 -20.09 10.09
CA GLU A 131 19.61 -21.41 9.85
C GLU A 131 19.32 -22.13 11.17
N GLY A 132 18.27 -22.96 11.19
CA GLY A 132 17.93 -23.84 12.30
C GLY A 132 16.47 -23.73 12.73
N ASP A 133 15.89 -24.84 13.16
CA ASP A 133 14.47 -24.96 13.54
C ASP A 133 14.07 -24.06 14.73
N SER A 134 15.01 -23.69 15.59
CA SER A 134 14.78 -22.78 16.73
C SER A 134 15.87 -21.71 16.77
N SER A 135 16.12 -21.09 15.63
CA SER A 135 17.12 -20.04 15.48
C SER A 135 16.50 -18.66 15.59
N SER A 136 17.30 -17.69 16.02
CA SER A 136 16.93 -16.29 16.04
C SER A 136 18.03 -15.44 15.41
N THR A 137 17.63 -14.43 14.66
CA THR A 137 18.54 -13.46 14.02
C THR A 137 18.22 -12.08 14.53
N CYS A 138 19.08 -11.56 15.39
CA CYS A 138 18.95 -10.20 15.92
C CYS A 138 19.86 -9.24 15.16
N PHE A 139 19.33 -8.08 14.81
CA PHE A 139 20.11 -7.03 14.18
C PHE A 139 19.68 -5.66 14.72
N SER A 140 20.68 -4.78 14.85
CA SER A 140 20.44 -3.38 15.20
C SER A 140 19.60 -2.75 14.10
N SER A 141 18.39 -2.39 14.48
CA SER A 141 17.26 -2.29 13.56
C SER A 141 17.17 -0.92 12.90
N PHE A 142 17.57 0.12 13.64
CA PHE A 142 17.46 1.51 13.24
C PHE A 142 18.67 2.33 13.69
N SER A 143 19.00 3.35 12.92
CA SER A 143 20.07 4.32 13.20
C SER A 143 19.85 5.10 14.51
N LYS A 144 18.61 5.11 15.02
CA LYS A 144 18.22 5.71 16.29
C LYS A 144 17.24 4.80 17.02
N ARG A 145 17.15 4.98 18.33
CA ARG A 145 16.07 4.39 19.12
C ARG A 145 14.72 4.88 18.63
N PHE A 146 13.74 3.98 18.68
CA PHE A 146 12.42 4.20 18.13
C PHE A 146 11.34 3.64 19.08
N PRO A 147 10.12 4.19 19.02
CA PRO A 147 9.01 3.64 19.79
C PRO A 147 8.44 2.40 19.10
N LEU A 148 8.15 1.35 19.85
CA LEU A 148 7.38 0.20 19.37
C LEU A 148 6.72 -0.47 20.58
N PHE A 149 5.45 -0.84 20.43
CA PHE A 149 4.56 -1.16 21.55
C PHE A 149 4.46 0.00 22.56
N SER A 150 4.48 -0.27 23.87
CA SER A 150 4.37 0.74 24.95
C SER A 150 5.69 1.43 25.31
N THR A 151 6.78 1.11 24.62
CA THR A 151 8.13 1.59 24.95
C THR A 151 8.70 2.48 23.85
N THR A 152 9.42 3.53 24.22
CA THR A 152 9.96 4.54 23.28
C THR A 152 11.43 4.35 22.90
N ASN A 153 12.10 3.35 23.48
CA ASN A 153 13.56 3.24 23.46
C ASN A 153 14.06 1.88 22.91
N ARG A 154 13.39 1.35 21.88
CA ARG A 154 13.77 0.09 21.23
C ARG A 154 14.97 0.30 20.33
N SER A 155 15.83 -0.71 20.20
CA SER A 155 17.08 -0.59 19.43
C SER A 155 17.45 -1.82 18.59
N GLN A 156 16.79 -2.95 18.85
CA GLN A 156 17.08 -4.20 18.17
C GLN A 156 15.78 -4.93 17.83
N VAL A 157 15.77 -5.60 16.68
CA VAL A 157 14.70 -6.51 16.27
C VAL A 157 15.32 -7.89 16.07
N CYS A 158 14.60 -8.93 16.49
CA CYS A 158 15.02 -10.31 16.40
C CYS A 158 13.99 -11.12 15.61
N ILE A 159 14.43 -11.79 14.56
CA ILE A 159 13.58 -12.62 13.70
C ILE A 159 13.73 -14.08 14.15
N SER A 160 12.63 -14.74 14.44
CA SER A 160 12.61 -16.16 14.77
C SER A 160 12.33 -17.03 13.55
N SER A 161 13.00 -18.17 13.46
CA SER A 161 12.71 -19.22 12.48
C SER A 161 11.28 -19.75 12.55
N ASN A 162 10.59 -19.54 13.68
CA ASN A 162 9.21 -19.96 13.90
C ASN A 162 8.17 -18.98 13.32
N GLY A 163 8.59 -17.90 12.65
CA GLY A 163 7.65 -17.02 11.94
C GLY A 163 7.10 -15.86 12.78
N TYR A 164 7.88 -15.35 13.73
CA TYR A 164 7.55 -14.18 14.53
C TYR A 164 8.77 -13.28 14.70
N ILE A 165 8.51 -12.06 15.16
CA ILE A 165 9.54 -11.05 15.38
C ILE A 165 9.42 -10.52 16.80
N THR A 166 10.52 -10.53 17.56
CA THR A 166 10.62 -9.94 18.90
C THR A 166 11.47 -8.66 18.87
N VAL A 167 11.40 -7.88 19.94
CA VAL A 167 12.14 -6.62 20.07
C VAL A 167 13.04 -6.66 21.31
N ASP A 168 14.28 -6.23 21.14
CA ASP A 168 15.37 -6.20 22.15
C ASP A 168 15.75 -7.54 22.80
N GLN A 169 15.14 -8.66 22.39
CA GLN A 169 15.47 -9.98 22.93
C GLN A 169 15.32 -11.08 21.87
N SER A 170 16.34 -11.93 21.76
CA SER A 170 16.28 -13.19 21.01
C SER A 170 15.38 -14.18 21.74
N VAL A 171 14.42 -14.76 21.04
CA VAL A 171 13.56 -15.82 21.57
C VAL A 171 13.46 -16.95 20.55
N THR A 172 13.56 -18.17 21.03
CA THR A 172 13.52 -19.42 20.24
C THR A 172 12.31 -20.29 20.57
N ASP A 173 11.47 -19.83 21.51
CA ASP A 173 10.27 -20.54 21.97
C ASP A 173 9.22 -20.71 20.85
N THR A 174 8.27 -21.61 21.06
CA THR A 174 7.08 -21.74 20.22
C THR A 174 6.13 -20.57 20.46
N LYS A 175 5.30 -20.23 19.46
CA LYS A 175 4.41 -19.05 19.52
C LYS A 175 3.44 -19.07 20.69
N ALA A 176 2.98 -20.25 21.09
CA ALA A 176 2.07 -20.42 22.22
C ALA A 176 2.63 -19.87 23.55
N SER A 177 3.96 -19.83 23.70
CA SER A 177 4.64 -19.36 24.90
C SER A 177 4.92 -17.85 24.91
N LEU A 178 4.68 -17.13 23.79
CA LEU A 178 5.20 -15.76 23.61
C LEU A 178 4.28 -14.65 24.10
N THR A 179 2.98 -14.80 23.89
CA THR A 179 2.01 -13.69 23.92
C THR A 179 1.81 -13.06 25.31
N SER A 180 2.34 -13.68 26.36
CA SER A 180 2.23 -13.20 27.75
C SER A 180 3.52 -12.56 28.29
N TYR A 181 4.66 -12.73 27.61
CA TYR A 181 5.97 -12.37 28.18
C TYR A 181 6.81 -11.45 27.30
N TYR A 182 6.50 -11.35 26.01
CA TYR A 182 7.35 -10.64 25.06
C TYR A 182 6.60 -9.61 24.22
N SER A 183 7.32 -8.55 23.86
CA SER A 183 6.90 -7.61 22.82
C SER A 183 7.15 -8.25 21.45
N VAL A 184 6.08 -8.80 20.86
CA VAL A 184 6.17 -9.67 19.69
C VAL A 184 5.20 -9.25 18.58
N LEU A 185 5.69 -9.26 17.35
CA LEU A 185 4.88 -9.19 16.14
C LEU A 185 4.66 -10.62 15.62
N VAL A 186 3.40 -11.04 15.60
CA VAL A 186 2.99 -12.40 15.21
C VAL A 186 1.99 -12.30 14.06
N PRO A 187 2.44 -12.26 12.80
CA PRO A 187 1.54 -12.17 11.64
C PRO A 187 0.58 -13.36 11.56
N PHE A 188 1.05 -14.53 11.99
CA PHE A 188 0.28 -15.77 12.06
C PHE A 188 0.45 -16.44 13.42
N ASN A 189 -0.65 -16.83 14.06
CA ASN A 189 -0.62 -17.47 15.38
C ASN A 189 -0.43 -19.01 15.28
N PHE A 190 0.58 -19.45 14.52
CA PHE A 190 0.97 -20.86 14.41
C PHE A 190 2.45 -20.98 14.03
N ASP A 191 3.09 -22.05 14.50
CA ASP A 191 4.52 -22.26 14.31
C ASP A 191 4.85 -22.59 12.85
N MET A 192 5.95 -22.01 12.38
CA MET A 192 6.47 -22.23 11.05
C MET A 192 7.78 -23.01 11.10
N LYS A 193 8.08 -23.77 10.04
CA LYS A 193 9.32 -24.56 9.94
C LYS A 193 10.22 -23.99 8.85
N SER A 194 10.78 -22.81 9.09
CA SER A 194 11.71 -22.16 8.16
C SER A 194 13.13 -22.73 8.26
N ARG A 195 13.92 -22.61 7.19
CA ARG A 195 15.32 -23.06 7.13
C ARG A 195 16.33 -21.91 7.06
N GLY A 196 16.01 -20.74 7.63
CA GLY A 196 16.85 -19.53 7.59
C GLY A 196 16.89 -18.85 6.23
N LYS A 197 17.24 -19.59 5.16
CA LYS A 197 17.21 -19.11 3.76
C LYS A 197 15.81 -18.76 3.25
N ASP A 198 14.79 -19.31 3.90
CA ASP A 198 13.39 -18.98 3.62
C ASP A 198 12.99 -17.61 4.23
N ILE A 199 13.89 -16.96 4.98
CA ILE A 199 13.65 -15.67 5.62
C ILE A 199 14.71 -14.67 5.18
N LEU A 200 14.26 -13.56 4.60
CA LEU A 200 15.11 -12.46 4.15
C LEU A 200 14.79 -11.21 4.95
N TYR A 201 15.81 -10.40 5.23
CA TYR A 201 15.60 -9.14 5.94
C TYR A 201 16.58 -8.05 5.51
N ARG A 202 16.14 -6.80 5.66
CA ARG A 202 16.99 -5.60 5.57
C ARG A 202 16.46 -4.47 6.43
N SER A 203 17.35 -3.57 6.82
CA SER A 203 17.00 -2.19 7.17
C SER A 203 17.31 -1.28 5.98
N THR A 204 16.48 -0.26 5.77
CA THR A 204 16.60 0.62 4.60
C THR A 204 16.25 2.07 4.93
N THR A 205 17.01 2.98 4.32
CA THR A 205 16.74 4.42 4.23
C THR A 205 16.50 4.86 2.78
N ASP A 206 16.41 3.90 1.84
CA ASP A 206 16.17 4.17 0.42
C ASP A 206 14.84 4.90 0.22
N GLN A 207 14.89 6.08 -0.39
CA GLN A 207 13.72 6.95 -0.49
C GLN A 207 12.59 6.34 -1.33
N ASN A 208 12.92 5.57 -2.37
CA ASN A 208 11.90 4.92 -3.21
C ASN A 208 11.15 3.86 -2.41
N THR A 209 11.88 3.03 -1.67
CA THR A 209 11.33 2.02 -0.76
C THR A 209 10.50 2.66 0.35
N LEU A 210 11.00 3.72 1.00
CA LEU A 210 10.25 4.44 2.04
C LEU A 210 8.98 5.11 1.50
N MET A 211 9.00 5.64 0.27
CA MET A 211 7.78 6.17 -0.37
C MET A 211 6.70 5.11 -0.58
N LEU A 212 7.09 3.88 -0.96
CA LEU A 212 6.15 2.76 -1.10
C LEU A 212 5.54 2.38 0.26
N ILE A 213 6.36 2.32 1.31
CA ILE A 213 5.92 2.01 2.68
C ILE A 213 4.98 3.10 3.22
N ASP A 214 5.35 4.37 3.05
CA ASP A 214 4.53 5.52 3.45
C ASP A 214 3.18 5.54 2.76
N ARG A 215 3.14 5.13 1.49
CA ARG A 215 1.91 5.01 0.73
C ARG A 215 0.99 3.96 1.36
N ASN A 216 1.51 2.77 1.71
CA ASN A 216 0.74 1.71 2.35
C ASN A 216 0.19 2.14 3.73
N ILE A 217 1.00 2.86 4.51
CA ILE A 217 0.57 3.43 5.80
C ILE A 217 -0.49 4.52 5.59
N GLY A 218 -0.35 5.34 4.54
CA GLY A 218 -1.34 6.34 4.14
C GLY A 218 -2.72 5.75 3.82
N LEU A 219 -2.78 4.56 3.23
CA LEU A 219 -4.04 3.85 2.99
C LEU A 219 -4.76 3.50 4.31
N LEU A 220 -4.03 3.03 5.33
CA LEU A 220 -4.60 2.77 6.67
C LEU A 220 -5.21 4.04 7.28
N HIS A 221 -4.54 5.18 7.11
CA HIS A 221 -5.02 6.45 7.62
C HIS A 221 -6.27 6.94 6.88
N SER A 222 -6.30 6.77 5.56
CA SER A 222 -7.47 7.06 4.74
C SER A 222 -8.67 6.20 5.12
N GLN A 223 -8.47 4.89 5.36
CA GLN A 223 -9.55 3.99 5.79
C GLN A 223 -10.11 4.34 7.17
N LYS A 224 -9.26 4.90 8.04
CA LYS A 224 -9.66 5.29 9.41
C LYS A 224 -10.13 6.74 9.52
N ASN A 225 -10.22 7.49 8.41
CA ASN A 225 -10.50 8.93 8.40
C ASN A 225 -9.58 9.73 9.32
N THR A 226 -8.32 9.30 9.45
CA THR A 226 -7.33 9.97 10.31
C THR A 226 -6.30 10.71 9.48
N THR A 227 -5.93 11.92 9.89
CA THR A 227 -4.87 12.69 9.26
C THR A 227 -3.54 12.42 9.95
N SER A 228 -2.69 11.60 9.33
CA SER A 228 -1.29 11.45 9.79
C SER A 228 -0.30 12.23 8.91
N SER A 229 0.60 12.98 9.54
CA SER A 229 1.77 13.60 8.90
C SER A 229 2.98 12.66 8.87
N PHE A 230 2.78 11.38 9.18
CA PHE A 230 3.84 10.38 9.25
C PHE A 230 4.59 10.25 7.92
N LYS A 231 5.91 10.24 8.03
CA LYS A 231 6.86 10.03 6.94
C LYS A 231 8.01 9.19 7.47
N SER A 232 8.14 7.99 6.96
CA SER A 232 9.18 7.05 7.36
C SER A 232 10.55 7.65 7.05
N LYS A 233 11.46 7.59 8.02
CA LYS A 233 12.88 7.93 7.83
C LYS A 233 13.75 6.70 7.63
N GLU A 234 13.26 5.56 8.12
CA GLU A 234 13.93 4.28 8.05
C GLU A 234 12.87 3.19 8.20
N ALA A 235 13.13 2.03 7.62
CA ALA A 235 12.23 0.88 7.72
C ALA A 235 13.01 -0.43 7.76
N ILE A 236 12.39 -1.44 8.38
CA ILE A 236 12.83 -2.82 8.37
C ILE A 236 11.82 -3.62 7.58
N ILE A 237 12.33 -4.48 6.72
CA ILE A 237 11.52 -5.39 5.92
C ILE A 237 11.99 -6.80 6.26
N VAL A 238 11.07 -7.64 6.68
CA VAL A 238 11.30 -9.07 6.91
C VAL A 238 10.35 -9.85 6.04
N THR A 239 10.90 -10.63 5.12
CA THR A 239 10.16 -11.47 4.18
C THR A 239 10.29 -12.92 4.58
N PHE A 240 9.15 -13.56 4.84
CA PHE A 240 9.05 -15.01 4.98
C PHE A 240 8.62 -15.55 3.61
N ASN A 241 9.57 -16.16 2.92
CA ASN A 241 9.44 -16.61 1.54
C ASN A 241 9.35 -18.13 1.47
N ASN A 242 8.16 -18.64 1.18
CA ASN A 242 7.88 -20.08 1.05
C ASN A 242 8.15 -20.87 2.34
N VAL A 243 7.66 -20.34 3.47
CA VAL A 243 7.84 -20.97 4.77
C VAL A 243 6.70 -21.94 5.04
N PRO A 244 6.96 -23.25 5.26
CA PRO A 244 5.91 -24.23 5.53
C PRO A 244 5.35 -24.11 6.95
N TYR A 245 4.07 -24.43 7.10
CA TYR A 245 3.45 -24.65 8.40
C TYR A 245 4.04 -25.89 9.07
N TYR A 246 4.36 -25.78 10.37
CA TYR A 246 5.00 -26.84 11.13
C TYR A 246 4.23 -28.18 11.08
N ASN A 247 2.90 -28.15 11.24
CA ASN A 247 2.08 -29.38 11.27
C ASN A 247 1.67 -29.89 9.87
N ASN A 248 1.76 -29.06 8.83
CA ASN A 248 1.46 -29.47 7.45
C ASN A 248 2.41 -28.79 6.46
N ARG A 249 3.43 -29.54 6.02
CA ARG A 249 4.49 -29.01 5.15
C ARG A 249 4.03 -28.68 3.72
N ASN A 250 2.83 -29.12 3.34
CA ASN A 250 2.23 -28.75 2.05
C ASN A 250 1.57 -27.36 2.11
N MET A 251 1.29 -26.84 3.32
CA MET A 251 0.80 -25.48 3.49
C MET A 251 2.00 -24.53 3.58
N ILE A 252 2.26 -23.83 2.47
CA ILE A 252 3.40 -22.92 2.32
C ILE A 252 2.90 -21.49 2.40
N PHE A 253 3.52 -20.70 3.26
CA PHE A 253 3.16 -19.31 3.49
C PHE A 253 4.20 -18.36 2.91
N ARG A 254 3.70 -17.23 2.43
CA ARG A 254 4.53 -16.11 1.99
C ARG A 254 3.95 -14.82 2.57
N TYR A 255 4.74 -14.07 3.34
CA TYR A 255 4.29 -12.81 3.96
C TYR A 255 5.48 -11.88 4.25
N GLN A 256 5.17 -10.60 4.43
CA GLN A 256 6.12 -9.59 4.88
C GLN A 256 5.65 -8.89 6.15
N VAL A 257 6.62 -8.67 7.04
CA VAL A 257 6.49 -7.72 8.14
C VAL A 257 7.36 -6.52 7.82
N VAL A 258 6.73 -5.36 7.72
CA VAL A 258 7.44 -4.09 7.57
C VAL A 258 7.29 -3.31 8.85
N ILE A 259 8.38 -2.79 9.42
CA ILE A 259 8.37 -1.89 10.57
C ILE A 259 8.97 -0.57 10.10
N ALA A 260 8.18 0.51 10.09
CA ALA A 260 8.58 1.81 9.56
C ALA A 260 8.49 2.88 10.66
N THR A 261 9.50 3.74 10.76
CA THR A 261 9.57 4.74 11.83
C THR A 261 10.02 6.12 11.34
N ASP A 262 9.51 7.16 11.97
CA ASP A 262 10.02 8.54 11.87
C ASP A 262 10.85 8.94 13.11
N TYR A 263 11.10 7.95 13.98
CA TYR A 263 11.68 7.98 15.33
C TYR A 263 10.81 8.57 16.45
N LYS A 264 9.61 9.07 16.12
CA LYS A 264 8.60 9.53 17.07
C LYS A 264 7.37 8.61 17.09
N ASN A 265 7.07 8.00 15.95
CA ASN A 265 5.99 7.07 15.70
C ASN A 265 6.54 5.89 14.92
N THR A 266 5.91 4.74 15.09
CA THR A 266 6.25 3.53 14.34
C THR A 266 4.98 2.82 13.91
N TYR A 267 4.97 2.39 12.66
CA TYR A 267 3.90 1.61 12.07
C TYR A 267 4.44 0.29 11.60
N SER A 268 3.63 -0.77 11.70
CA SER A 268 3.98 -2.08 11.18
C SER A 268 2.93 -2.56 10.18
N PRO A 269 2.91 -2.07 8.92
CA PRO A 269 2.03 -2.65 7.92
C PRO A 269 2.48 -4.08 7.62
N ALA A 270 1.58 -5.05 7.79
CA ALA A 270 1.80 -6.42 7.35
C ALA A 270 1.19 -6.59 5.96
N ALA A 271 1.96 -7.15 5.02
CA ALA A 271 1.46 -7.58 3.72
C ALA A 271 1.40 -9.11 3.73
N ILE A 272 0.20 -9.67 3.54
CA ILE A 272 -0.05 -11.11 3.50
C ILE A 272 -0.47 -11.46 2.07
N GLN A 273 0.30 -12.34 1.43
CA GLN A 273 -0.09 -12.96 0.18
C GLN A 273 -0.31 -14.45 0.44
N ASP A 274 -1.53 -14.79 0.85
CA ASP A 274 -1.92 -16.20 0.94
C ASP A 274 -2.06 -16.76 -0.49
N HIS A 275 -1.39 -17.87 -0.76
CA HIS A 275 -1.83 -18.80 -1.79
C HIS A 275 -2.55 -19.97 -1.10
N PRO A 276 -3.86 -19.88 -0.86
CA PRO A 276 -4.65 -21.07 -0.62
C PRO A 276 -5.01 -21.64 -1.99
N TYR A 277 -4.09 -22.39 -2.60
CA TYR A 277 -4.45 -23.26 -3.71
C TYR A 277 -4.13 -24.70 -3.32
N ASN A 278 -5.20 -25.42 -2.98
CA ASN A 278 -5.45 -26.73 -3.57
C ASN A 278 -6.31 -26.49 -4.81
#